data_AF-V4QGH4-F1
#
_entry.id   AF-V4QGH4-F1
#
_cell.length_a   1.000
_cell.length_b   1.000
_cell.length_c   1.000
_cell.angle_alpha   90.00
_cell.angle_beta   90.00
_cell.angle_gamma   90.00
#
_symmetry.space_group_name_H-M   'P 1'
#
loop_
_entity.id
_entity.type
_entity.pdbx_description
1 polymer ?
#
loop_
_entity_poly.entity_id
_entity_poly.type
_entity_poly.pdbx_seq_one_letter_code
_entity_poly.pdbx_strand_id
1 'polypeptide(L)'
;MNQYLPTIIILTAAALAVLLVLYRIWDSRVEAPKKLEDEVTEALNGARPDVVSIEPARKAAAALSYLANTCVIVREFGKAPTRVYGMVEIIGIEVFVNNKVAARIIRSGAHKMFDDIAPQVDRVTIRLMFNDPSRPDFELVLWDPNDALTARAEGPRAAMETARRWFYHVEAIIRKPLTDIEKELNPPPPPAPAPPPEPTPPVVHTHTPDEDAPPPPPKPKTDGPQNGPKDGDVLNAPLIQYL
;
A
#
# COMPACT_ATOMS: atom_id res chain seq x y z
N MET A 1 65.87 3.03 -38.01
CA MET A 1 64.46 2.60 -38.11
C MET A 1 63.86 2.62 -36.71
N ASN A 2 62.78 3.37 -36.50
CA ASN A 2 62.35 3.81 -35.17
C ASN A 2 61.58 2.69 -34.42
N GLN A 3 62.32 1.77 -33.79
CA GLN A 3 61.80 0.56 -33.14
C GLN A 3 60.78 0.83 -32.01
N TYR A 4 60.77 2.05 -31.46
CA TYR A 4 59.89 2.45 -30.36
C TYR A 4 58.50 2.94 -30.79
N LEU A 5 58.35 3.41 -32.04
CA LEU A 5 57.08 3.91 -32.56
C LEU A 5 55.95 2.85 -32.52
N PRO A 6 56.15 1.60 -32.98
CA PRO A 6 55.11 0.57 -32.87
C PRO A 6 54.77 0.24 -31.40
N THR A 7 55.77 0.21 -30.51
CA THR A 7 55.56 -0.06 -29.08
C THR A 7 54.70 1.02 -28.42
N ILE A 8 54.95 2.31 -28.72
CA ILE A 8 54.16 3.42 -28.19
C ILE A 8 52.71 3.34 -28.67
N ILE A 9 52.49 3.00 -29.96
CA ILE A 9 51.14 2.84 -30.50
C ILE A 9 50.39 1.72 -29.78
N ILE A 10 51.03 0.56 -29.58
CA ILE A 10 50.44 -0.58 -28.88
C ILE A 10 50.09 -0.22 -27.43
N LEU A 11 51.00 0.43 -26.71
CA LEU A 11 50.76 0.84 -25.32
C LEU A 11 49.64 1.87 -25.21
N THR A 12 49.56 2.81 -26.16
CA THR A 12 48.50 3.81 -26.19
C THR A 12 47.15 3.17 -26.48
N ALA A 13 47.08 2.24 -27.44
CA ALA A 13 45.88 1.49 -27.75
C ALA A 13 45.41 0.63 -26.56
N ALA A 14 46.35 -0.03 -25.88
CA ALA A 14 46.06 -0.81 -24.67
C ALA A 14 45.54 0.08 -23.53
N ALA A 15 46.16 1.23 -23.30
CA ALA A 15 45.70 2.19 -22.28
C ALA A 15 44.29 2.71 -22.58
N LEU A 16 43.99 3.05 -23.84
CA LEU A 16 42.65 3.47 -24.27
C LEU A 16 41.61 2.36 -24.10
N ALA A 17 41.97 1.12 -24.42
CA ALA A 17 41.09 -0.03 -24.22
C ALA A 17 40.75 -0.22 -22.74
N VAL A 18 41.75 -0.12 -21.84
CA VAL A 18 41.53 -0.20 -20.39
C VAL A 18 40.65 0.94 -19.89
N LEU A 19 40.91 2.19 -20.32
CA LEU A 19 40.09 3.34 -19.97
C LEU A 19 38.64 3.18 -20.42
N LEU A 20 38.41 2.64 -21.63
CA LEU A 20 37.07 2.38 -22.13
C LEU A 20 36.34 1.34 -21.29
N VAL A 21 37.03 0.27 -20.87
CA VAL A 21 36.47 -0.75 -19.97
C VAL A 21 36.13 -0.15 -18.61
N LEU A 22 37.03 0.63 -18.01
CA LEU A 22 36.77 1.31 -16.74
C LEU A 22 35.59 2.29 -16.84
N TYR A 23 35.51 3.04 -17.92
CA TYR A 23 34.38 3.94 -18.19
C TYR A 23 33.06 3.17 -18.31
N ARG A 24 33.04 2.04 -19.02
CA ARG A 24 31.84 1.20 -19.15
C ARG A 24 31.39 0.60 -17.82
N ILE A 25 32.33 0.19 -16.98
CA ILE A 25 32.04 -0.29 -15.63
C ILE A 25 31.47 0.85 -14.79
N TRP A 26 32.09 2.03 -14.81
CA TRP A 26 31.62 3.20 -14.06
C TRP A 26 30.22 3.63 -14.50
N ASP A 27 29.98 3.77 -15.81
CA ASP A 27 28.67 4.13 -16.36
C ASP A 27 27.60 3.11 -15.97
N SER A 28 27.89 1.82 -16.08
CA SER A 28 26.95 0.75 -15.70
C SER A 28 26.70 0.67 -14.20
N ARG A 29 27.73 0.89 -13.35
CA ARG A 29 27.67 0.66 -11.90
C ARG A 29 27.26 1.88 -11.09
N VAL A 30 27.51 3.08 -11.59
CA VAL A 30 27.33 4.33 -10.83
C VAL A 30 26.33 5.24 -11.52
N GLU A 31 26.56 5.53 -12.79
CA GLU A 31 25.79 6.56 -13.49
C GLU A 31 24.39 6.09 -13.89
N ALA A 32 24.28 4.88 -14.45
CA ALA A 32 23.00 4.29 -14.85
C ALA A 32 21.99 4.13 -13.70
N PRO A 33 22.34 3.54 -12.53
CA PRO A 33 21.39 3.46 -11.41
C PRO A 33 21.04 4.85 -10.87
N LYS A 34 22.01 5.77 -10.78
CA LYS A 34 21.76 7.13 -10.30
C LYS A 34 20.77 7.88 -11.18
N LYS A 35 20.93 7.81 -12.50
CA LYS A 35 19.99 8.43 -13.45
C LYS A 35 18.57 7.87 -13.33
N LEU A 36 18.43 6.56 -13.08
CA LEU A 36 17.13 5.95 -12.82
C LEU A 36 16.55 6.39 -11.47
N GLU A 37 17.36 6.47 -10.43
CA GLU A 37 16.95 6.99 -9.10
C GLU A 37 16.49 8.45 -9.20
N ASP A 38 17.21 9.29 -9.96
CA ASP A 38 16.88 10.69 -10.20
C ASP A 38 15.57 10.83 -10.98
N GLU A 39 15.37 10.06 -12.06
CA GLU A 39 14.13 10.05 -12.85
C GLU A 39 12.91 9.66 -12.00
N VAL A 40 13.06 8.63 -11.15
CA VAL A 40 12.01 8.20 -10.24
C VAL A 40 11.70 9.30 -9.21
N THR A 41 12.73 9.96 -8.67
CA THR A 41 12.57 11.02 -7.68
C THR A 41 11.90 12.26 -8.28
N GLU A 42 12.26 12.61 -9.51
CA GLU A 42 11.64 13.68 -10.29
C GLU A 42 10.17 13.37 -10.56
N ALA A 43 9.86 12.16 -11.03
CA ALA A 43 8.49 11.74 -11.30
C ALA A 43 7.60 11.67 -10.04
N LEU A 44 8.19 11.45 -8.87
CA LEU A 44 7.50 11.53 -7.58
C LEU A 44 7.39 12.97 -7.03
N ASN A 45 7.88 13.98 -7.75
CA ASN A 45 7.91 15.38 -7.30
C ASN A 45 8.56 15.55 -5.90
N GLY A 46 9.61 14.78 -5.62
CA GLY A 46 10.32 14.83 -4.33
C GLY A 46 9.63 14.11 -3.17
N ALA A 47 8.48 13.46 -3.39
CA ALA A 47 7.87 12.61 -2.37
C ALA A 47 8.72 11.36 -2.09
N ARG A 48 8.76 10.93 -0.83
CA ARG A 48 9.47 9.71 -0.44
C ARG A 48 8.73 8.47 -0.97
N PRO A 49 9.41 7.53 -1.66
CA PRO A 49 8.81 6.25 -2.03
C PRO A 49 8.71 5.32 -0.81
N ASP A 50 7.57 4.63 -0.67
CA ASP A 50 7.38 3.57 0.33
C ASP A 50 8.01 2.25 -0.12
N VAL A 51 7.90 1.98 -1.43
CA VAL A 51 8.64 0.90 -2.08
C VAL A 51 9.18 1.38 -3.42
N VAL A 52 10.44 1.03 -3.67
CA VAL A 52 11.15 1.33 -4.92
C VAL A 52 11.97 0.10 -5.33
N SER A 53 12.08 -0.11 -6.63
CA SER A 53 12.98 -1.10 -7.21
C SER A 53 13.48 -0.61 -8.54
N ILE A 54 14.78 -0.75 -8.74
CA ILE A 54 15.50 -0.30 -9.93
C ILE A 54 16.17 -1.49 -10.58
N GLU A 55 16.17 -1.48 -11.90
CA GLU A 55 16.72 -2.53 -12.72
C GLU A 55 17.62 -1.90 -13.80
N PRO A 56 18.89 -1.63 -13.46
CA PRO A 56 19.80 -0.93 -14.37
C PRO A 56 20.07 -1.69 -15.67
N ALA A 57 20.07 -3.03 -15.62
CA ALA A 57 20.31 -3.90 -16.77
C ALA A 57 19.35 -3.64 -17.93
N ARG A 58 18.04 -3.52 -17.61
CA ARG A 58 16.97 -3.29 -18.59
C ARG A 58 16.47 -1.85 -18.61
N LYS A 59 17.17 -0.95 -17.90
CA LYS A 59 16.83 0.49 -17.80
C LYS A 59 15.38 0.69 -17.35
N ALA A 60 14.95 -0.09 -16.37
CA ALA A 60 13.59 -0.08 -15.87
C ALA A 60 13.60 0.24 -14.37
N ALA A 61 12.52 0.85 -13.89
CA ALA A 61 12.32 1.11 -12.47
C ALA A 61 10.83 1.20 -12.16
N ALA A 62 10.48 0.89 -10.91
CA ALA A 62 9.18 1.22 -10.36
C ALA A 62 9.33 1.80 -8.96
N ALA A 63 8.43 2.72 -8.64
CA ALA A 63 8.27 3.24 -7.30
C ALA A 63 6.79 3.45 -6.97
N LEU A 64 6.49 3.43 -5.69
CA LEU A 64 5.15 3.62 -5.16
C LEU A 64 5.25 4.50 -3.92
N SER A 65 4.42 5.53 -3.85
CA SER A 65 4.35 6.45 -2.72
C SER A 65 2.91 6.70 -2.32
N TYR A 66 2.52 6.26 -1.12
CA TYR A 66 1.23 6.52 -0.50
C TYR A 66 1.00 8.01 -0.31
N LEU A 67 2.04 8.74 0.09
CA LEU A 67 1.97 10.17 0.33
C LEU A 67 1.61 10.94 -0.95
N ALA A 68 2.22 10.57 -2.08
CA ALA A 68 1.94 11.18 -3.38
C ALA A 68 0.75 10.55 -4.12
N ASN A 69 0.11 9.52 -3.56
CA ASN A 69 -0.96 8.73 -4.18
C ASN A 69 -0.64 8.25 -5.62
N THR A 70 0.64 7.93 -5.88
CA THR A 70 1.12 7.59 -7.22
C THR A 70 2.02 6.36 -7.23
N CYS A 71 2.02 5.69 -8.38
CA CYS A 71 2.94 4.64 -8.76
C CYS A 71 3.66 5.05 -10.05
N VAL A 72 4.97 5.19 -9.97
CA VAL A 72 5.83 5.61 -11.08
C VAL A 72 6.42 4.37 -11.74
N ILE A 73 6.35 4.32 -13.06
CA ILE A 73 6.88 3.26 -13.90
C ILE A 73 7.81 3.87 -14.96
N VAL A 74 9.08 3.52 -14.87
CA VAL A 74 10.10 3.86 -15.87
C VAL A 74 10.36 2.61 -16.71
N ARG A 75 10.17 2.73 -18.03
CA ARG A 75 10.53 1.70 -19.01
C ARG A 75 11.56 2.25 -19.95
N GLU A 76 12.55 1.44 -20.28
CA GLU A 76 13.55 1.78 -21.29
C GLU A 76 14.06 3.22 -21.14
N PHE A 77 14.60 3.56 -19.97
CA PHE A 77 15.01 4.92 -19.62
C PHE A 77 15.77 5.61 -20.77
N GLY A 78 15.29 6.82 -21.11
CA GLY A 78 15.75 7.64 -22.23
C GLY A 78 15.10 7.34 -23.60
N LYS A 79 14.29 6.27 -23.74
CA LYS A 79 13.56 5.95 -24.98
C LYS A 79 12.06 6.15 -24.86
N ALA A 80 11.47 5.75 -23.74
CA ALA A 80 10.05 5.91 -23.47
C ALA A 80 9.84 6.93 -22.33
N PRO A 81 8.75 7.70 -22.37
CA PRO A 81 8.41 8.60 -21.27
C PRO A 81 8.07 7.81 -20.02
N THR A 82 8.50 8.33 -18.87
CA THR A 82 8.09 7.84 -17.56
C THR A 82 6.58 7.96 -17.39
N ARG A 83 5.95 6.91 -16.87
CA ARG A 83 4.51 6.87 -16.65
C ARG A 83 4.20 6.96 -15.18
N VAL A 84 3.22 7.79 -14.85
CA VAL A 84 2.73 7.96 -13.48
C VAL A 84 1.28 7.49 -13.47
N TYR A 85 1.00 6.50 -12.63
CA TYR A 85 -0.31 5.95 -12.41
C TYR A 85 -0.80 6.36 -11.02
N GLY A 86 -2.09 6.66 -10.86
CA GLY A 86 -2.71 6.78 -9.55
C GLY A 86 -2.83 5.41 -8.87
N MET A 87 -2.88 5.37 -7.54
CA MET A 87 -3.03 4.10 -6.81
C MET A 87 -4.31 3.33 -7.17
N VAL A 88 -5.36 4.06 -7.53
CA VAL A 88 -6.64 3.51 -7.96
C VAL A 88 -6.54 2.75 -9.30
N GLU A 89 -5.56 3.10 -10.14
CA GLU A 89 -5.34 2.47 -11.44
C GLU A 89 -4.65 1.10 -11.30
N ILE A 90 -4.06 0.79 -10.14
CA ILE A 90 -3.46 -0.51 -9.88
C ILE A 90 -4.57 -1.55 -9.72
N ILE A 91 -4.55 -2.54 -10.61
CA ILE A 91 -5.47 -3.69 -10.60
C ILE A 91 -4.92 -4.83 -9.74
N GLY A 92 -3.59 -5.01 -9.72
CA GLY A 92 -2.98 -6.15 -9.07
C GLY A 92 -1.47 -6.20 -9.19
N ILE A 93 -0.89 -7.19 -8.50
CA ILE A 93 0.50 -7.59 -8.62
C ILE A 93 0.61 -9.10 -8.67
N GLU A 94 1.57 -9.58 -9.44
CA GLU A 94 2.04 -10.95 -9.42
C GLU A 94 3.53 -11.00 -9.13
N VAL A 95 3.94 -12.01 -8.38
CA VAL A 95 5.34 -12.31 -8.11
C VAL A 95 5.66 -13.64 -8.77
N PHE A 96 6.70 -13.65 -9.60
CA PHE A 96 7.23 -14.82 -10.27
C PHE A 96 8.56 -15.23 -9.64
N VAL A 97 8.69 -16.52 -9.32
CA VAL A 97 9.93 -17.16 -8.91
C VAL A 97 10.17 -18.32 -9.86
N ASN A 98 11.30 -18.31 -10.56
CA ASN A 98 11.68 -19.33 -11.56
C ASN A 98 10.55 -19.56 -12.59
N ASN A 99 9.99 -18.46 -13.10
CA ASN A 99 8.88 -18.45 -14.08
C ASN A 99 7.56 -19.07 -13.57
N LYS A 100 7.42 -19.34 -12.27
CA LYS A 100 6.18 -19.79 -11.64
C LYS A 100 5.60 -18.67 -10.79
N VAL A 101 4.28 -18.49 -10.85
CA VAL A 101 3.56 -17.52 -10.00
C VAL A 101 3.70 -17.98 -8.55
N ALA A 102 4.51 -17.27 -7.77
CA ALA A 102 4.71 -17.50 -6.35
C ALA A 102 3.57 -16.84 -5.54
N ALA A 103 3.20 -15.61 -5.89
CA ALA A 103 2.13 -14.86 -5.27
C ALA A 103 1.34 -14.05 -6.31
N ARG A 104 0.06 -13.79 -6.04
CA ARG A 104 -0.84 -13.02 -6.90
C ARG A 104 -1.92 -12.35 -6.07
N ILE A 105 -2.16 -11.07 -6.32
CA ILE A 105 -3.36 -10.38 -5.85
C ILE A 105 -3.92 -9.50 -6.96
N ILE A 106 -5.23 -9.60 -7.20
CA ILE A 106 -5.96 -8.93 -8.28
C ILE A 106 -7.32 -8.53 -7.74
N ARG A 107 -7.80 -7.31 -7.99
CA ARG A 107 -9.10 -6.80 -7.45
C ARG A 107 -10.28 -7.77 -7.62
N SER A 108 -10.42 -8.45 -8.76
CA SER A 108 -11.55 -9.34 -9.08
C SER A 108 -11.14 -10.76 -9.47
N GLY A 109 -9.92 -11.20 -9.11
CA GLY A 109 -9.35 -12.47 -9.56
C GLY A 109 -8.96 -13.42 -8.43
N ALA A 110 -8.41 -14.58 -8.80
CA ALA A 110 -7.86 -15.54 -7.84
C ALA A 110 -6.64 -14.95 -7.11
N HIS A 111 -6.65 -15.03 -5.78
CA HIS A 111 -5.53 -14.60 -4.94
C HIS A 111 -4.66 -15.80 -4.57
N LYS A 112 -3.35 -15.60 -4.58
CA LYS A 112 -2.35 -16.55 -4.07
C LYS A 112 -1.45 -15.78 -3.12
N MET A 113 -1.54 -16.11 -1.83
CA MET A 113 -0.70 -15.47 -0.82
C MET A 113 0.77 -15.84 -1.03
N PHE A 114 1.66 -14.95 -0.61
CA PHE A 114 3.09 -15.15 -0.67
C PHE A 114 3.49 -16.17 0.42
N ASP A 115 3.49 -17.46 0.07
CA ASP A 115 3.88 -18.56 0.95
C ASP A 115 5.40 -18.84 0.89
N ASP A 116 5.87 -19.79 1.70
CA ASP A 116 7.28 -20.03 1.99
C ASP A 116 8.16 -20.30 0.76
N ILE A 117 9.39 -19.81 0.86
CA ILE A 117 10.31 -19.55 -0.26
C ILE A 117 10.78 -20.85 -0.90
N ALA A 118 10.80 -20.91 -2.23
CA ALA A 118 11.36 -22.04 -2.96
C ALA A 118 12.81 -22.31 -2.51
N PRO A 119 13.23 -23.58 -2.30
CA PRO A 119 14.56 -23.90 -1.79
C PRO A 119 15.71 -23.44 -2.72
N GLN A 120 15.41 -23.13 -3.98
CA GLN A 120 16.34 -22.54 -4.95
C GLN A 120 15.63 -21.41 -5.70
N VAL A 121 16.29 -20.24 -5.77
CA VAL A 121 15.76 -19.03 -6.41
C VAL A 121 16.74 -18.59 -7.49
N ASP A 122 16.39 -18.85 -8.74
CA ASP A 122 17.15 -18.46 -9.91
C ASP A 122 16.71 -17.08 -10.39
N ARG A 123 15.41 -16.85 -10.59
CA ARG A 123 14.90 -15.57 -11.10
C ARG A 123 13.73 -15.09 -10.28
N VAL A 124 13.75 -13.81 -9.90
CA VAL A 124 12.66 -13.12 -9.19
C VAL A 124 12.19 -11.96 -10.03
N THR A 125 10.89 -11.90 -10.28
CA THR A 125 10.29 -10.88 -11.13
C THR A 125 8.94 -10.49 -10.55
N ILE A 126 8.59 -9.21 -10.60
CA ILE A 126 7.26 -8.73 -10.26
C ILE A 126 6.56 -8.22 -11.51
N ARG A 127 5.25 -8.44 -11.59
CA ARG A 127 4.39 -7.88 -12.63
C ARG A 127 3.30 -7.05 -11.98
N LEU A 128 3.32 -5.74 -12.23
CA LEU A 128 2.26 -4.82 -11.85
C LEU A 128 1.22 -4.76 -12.97
N MET A 129 -0.06 -4.74 -12.61
CA MET A 129 -1.18 -4.67 -13.55
C MET A 129 -1.98 -3.38 -13.33
N PHE A 130 -2.34 -2.71 -14.42
CA PHE A 130 -2.97 -1.40 -14.43
C PHE A 130 -4.25 -1.38 -15.27
N ASN A 131 -5.16 -0.47 -14.94
CA ASN A 131 -6.38 -0.19 -15.71
C ASN A 131 -6.12 0.75 -16.90
N ASP A 132 -5.00 0.54 -17.60
CA ASP A 132 -4.61 1.30 -18.79
C ASP A 132 -4.58 0.34 -20.00
N PRO A 133 -5.51 0.47 -20.97
CA PRO A 133 -5.56 -0.43 -22.12
C PRO A 133 -4.34 -0.28 -23.04
N SER A 134 -3.62 0.85 -23.00
CA SER A 134 -2.43 1.05 -23.81
C SER A 134 -1.25 0.22 -23.29
N ARG A 135 -1.11 0.12 -21.96
CA ARG A 135 -0.13 -0.75 -21.29
C ARG A 135 -0.72 -1.35 -20.01
N PRO A 136 -1.33 -2.53 -20.13
CA PRO A 136 -2.04 -3.15 -19.01
C PRO A 136 -1.11 -3.72 -17.94
N ASP A 137 0.17 -3.97 -18.26
CA ASP A 137 1.10 -4.61 -17.34
C ASP A 137 2.55 -4.10 -17.46
N PHE A 138 3.28 -4.12 -16.33
CA PHE A 138 4.70 -3.83 -16.22
C PHE A 138 5.42 -4.97 -15.52
N GLU A 139 6.42 -5.54 -16.18
CA GLU A 139 7.33 -6.53 -15.60
C GLU A 139 8.62 -5.86 -15.15
N LEU A 140 9.06 -6.14 -13.93
CA LEU A 140 10.33 -5.70 -13.36
C LEU A 140 11.10 -6.89 -12.82
N VAL A 141 12.33 -7.07 -13.27
CA VAL A 141 13.22 -8.13 -12.80
C VAL A 141 13.94 -7.63 -11.56
N LEU A 142 13.73 -8.31 -10.44
CA LEU A 142 14.39 -8.00 -9.17
C LEU A 142 15.70 -8.77 -9.01
N TRP A 143 15.77 -9.97 -9.58
CA TRP A 143 16.98 -10.79 -9.57
C TRP A 143 17.02 -11.72 -10.78
N ASP A 144 18.19 -11.78 -11.42
CA ASP A 144 18.54 -12.74 -12.47
C ASP A 144 20.05 -13.03 -12.34
N PRO A 145 20.51 -14.29 -12.34
CA PRO A 145 21.92 -14.65 -12.25
C PRO A 145 22.75 -14.07 -13.39
N ASN A 146 22.14 -13.87 -14.56
CA ASN A 146 22.82 -13.26 -15.70
C ASN A 146 23.11 -11.77 -15.47
N ASP A 147 22.34 -11.14 -14.56
CA ASP A 147 22.48 -9.73 -14.19
C ASP A 147 23.22 -9.55 -12.85
N ALA A 148 23.80 -10.61 -12.28
CA ALA A 148 24.53 -10.55 -11.00
C ALA A 148 25.73 -9.57 -11.03
N LEU A 149 26.22 -9.23 -12.22
CA LEU A 149 27.30 -8.26 -12.43
C LEU A 149 26.80 -6.83 -12.69
N THR A 150 25.50 -6.56 -12.53
CA THR A 150 24.94 -5.22 -12.68
C THR A 150 24.94 -4.45 -11.36
N ALA A 151 24.80 -3.12 -11.44
CA ALA A 151 24.66 -2.29 -10.25
C ALA A 151 23.42 -2.71 -9.47
N ARG A 152 23.51 -2.76 -8.14
CA ARG A 152 22.35 -3.03 -7.26
C ARG A 152 21.72 -4.42 -7.40
N ALA A 153 22.44 -5.39 -7.95
CA ALA A 153 22.05 -6.80 -7.86
C ALA A 153 22.13 -7.25 -6.39
N GLU A 154 21.05 -7.02 -5.65
CA GLU A 154 20.87 -7.53 -4.30
C GLU A 154 20.53 -9.03 -4.46
N GLY A 155 21.34 -9.91 -3.86
CA GLY A 155 21.23 -11.37 -4.06
C GLY A 155 19.81 -11.93 -3.94
N PRO A 156 19.59 -13.20 -4.32
CA PRO A 156 18.24 -13.76 -4.49
C PRO A 156 17.34 -13.60 -3.24
N ARG A 157 17.93 -13.64 -2.04
CA ARG A 157 17.20 -13.39 -0.78
C ARG A 157 16.67 -11.96 -0.65
N ALA A 158 17.50 -10.95 -0.93
CA ALA A 158 17.10 -9.55 -0.84
C ALA A 158 16.08 -9.19 -1.92
N ALA A 159 16.21 -9.78 -3.11
CA ALA A 159 15.20 -9.67 -4.16
C ALA A 159 13.85 -10.27 -3.74
N MET A 160 13.85 -11.42 -3.04
CA MET A 160 12.63 -12.00 -2.48
C MET A 160 12.00 -11.12 -1.40
N GLU A 161 12.81 -10.53 -0.51
CA GLU A 161 12.33 -9.58 0.51
C GLU A 161 11.72 -8.32 -0.15
N THR A 162 12.35 -7.82 -1.21
CA THR A 162 11.82 -6.71 -2.01
C THR A 162 10.53 -7.08 -2.74
N ALA A 163 10.45 -8.27 -3.33
CA ALA A 163 9.22 -8.79 -3.96
C ALA A 163 8.08 -8.88 -2.95
N ARG A 164 8.37 -9.40 -1.75
CA ARG A 164 7.43 -9.48 -0.63
C ARG A 164 6.96 -8.10 -0.20
N ARG A 165 7.88 -7.12 -0.08
CA ARG A 165 7.54 -5.73 0.24
C ARG A 165 6.59 -5.14 -0.79
N TRP A 166 6.88 -5.28 -2.08
CA TRP A 166 5.97 -4.87 -3.16
C TRP A 166 4.60 -5.52 -3.06
N PHE A 167 4.57 -6.85 -2.88
CA PHE A 167 3.33 -7.62 -2.77
C PHE A 167 2.42 -7.06 -1.68
N TYR A 168 2.94 -6.87 -0.46
CA TYR A 168 2.14 -6.38 0.66
C TYR A 168 1.72 -4.91 0.52
N HIS A 169 2.53 -4.07 -0.13
CA HIS A 169 2.13 -2.68 -0.40
C HIS A 169 0.95 -2.62 -1.37
N VAL A 170 1.02 -3.36 -2.49
CA VAL A 170 -0.06 -3.42 -3.46
C VAL A 170 -1.30 -4.12 -2.87
N GLU A 171 -1.11 -5.16 -2.06
CA GLU A 171 -2.20 -5.79 -1.32
C GLU A 171 -2.93 -4.80 -0.40
N ALA A 172 -2.20 -3.96 0.34
CA ALA A 172 -2.81 -2.94 1.19
C ALA A 172 -3.65 -1.95 0.39
N ILE A 173 -3.20 -1.54 -0.80
CA ILE A 173 -3.95 -0.66 -1.72
C ILE A 173 -5.23 -1.34 -2.20
N ILE A 174 -5.16 -2.62 -2.55
CA ILE A 174 -6.29 -3.36 -3.11
C ILE A 174 -7.33 -3.71 -2.04
N ARG A 175 -6.88 -4.06 -0.83
CA ARG A 175 -7.76 -4.43 0.29
C ARG A 175 -8.51 -3.23 0.88
N LYS A 176 -7.99 -2.00 0.75
CA LYS A 176 -8.74 -0.81 1.15
C LYS A 176 -9.99 -0.68 0.25
N PRO A 177 -11.21 -0.81 0.80
CA PRO A 177 -12.41 -0.75 -0.02
C PRO A 177 -12.60 0.69 -0.54
N LEU A 178 -12.93 0.84 -1.83
CA LEU A 178 -13.26 2.14 -2.43
C LEU A 178 -14.32 2.91 -1.61
N THR A 179 -15.24 2.18 -0.98
CA THR A 179 -16.33 2.71 -0.16
C THR A 179 -15.86 3.45 1.09
N ASP A 180 -14.77 3.02 1.73
CA ASP A 180 -14.23 3.71 2.92
C ASP A 180 -13.48 4.98 2.49
N ILE A 181 -12.81 4.94 1.33
CA ILE A 181 -12.15 6.11 0.74
C ILE A 181 -13.19 7.17 0.33
N GLU A 182 -14.30 6.78 -0.31
CA GLU A 182 -15.40 7.68 -0.67
C GLU A 182 -16.07 8.31 0.57
N LYS A 183 -16.23 7.54 1.66
CA LYS A 183 -16.84 8.01 2.91
C LYS A 183 -15.93 8.96 3.70
N GLU A 184 -14.62 8.82 3.56
CA GLU A 184 -13.61 9.71 4.16
C GLU A 184 -13.43 11.00 3.34
N LEU A 185 -13.51 10.93 2.00
CA LEU A 185 -13.43 12.08 1.10
C LEU A 185 -14.69 12.95 1.10
N ASN A 186 -15.86 12.36 1.35
CA ASN A 186 -17.12 13.07 1.38
C ASN A 186 -17.87 12.71 2.69
N PRO A 187 -17.47 13.31 3.83
CA PRO A 187 -18.14 13.07 5.09
C PRO A 187 -19.62 13.46 4.94
N PRO A 188 -20.56 12.61 5.41
CA PRO A 188 -21.97 12.98 5.38
C PRO A 188 -22.14 14.32 6.12
N PRO A 189 -22.93 15.26 5.56
CA PRO A 189 -23.18 16.52 6.25
C PRO A 189 -23.67 16.20 7.67
N PRO A 190 -23.23 16.97 8.69
CA PRO A 190 -23.66 16.76 10.06
C PRO A 190 -25.19 16.61 10.09
N PRO A 191 -25.74 15.64 10.86
CA PRO A 191 -27.18 15.56 11.02
C PRO A 191 -27.67 16.94 11.45
N ALA A 192 -28.63 17.48 10.69
CA ALA A 192 -29.20 18.79 10.98
C ALA A 192 -29.62 18.82 12.46
N PRO A 193 -29.34 19.89 13.20
CA PRO A 193 -29.80 20.02 14.58
C PRO A 193 -31.30 19.68 14.63
N ALA A 194 -31.68 18.76 15.51
CA ALA A 194 -33.08 18.43 15.71
C ALA A 194 -33.84 19.75 15.96
N PRO A 195 -34.97 19.99 15.28
CA PRO A 195 -35.76 21.18 15.54
C PRO A 195 -36.07 21.25 17.04
N PRO A 196 -35.96 22.42 17.68
CA PRO A 196 -36.30 22.59 19.08
C PRO A 196 -37.69 21.99 19.34
N PRO A 197 -37.89 21.26 20.46
CA PRO A 197 -39.22 20.79 20.81
C PRO A 197 -40.18 21.98 20.81
N GLU A 198 -41.27 21.86 20.03
CA GLU A 198 -42.30 22.89 19.97
C GLU A 198 -42.80 23.17 21.41
N PRO A 199 -42.93 24.44 21.79
CA PRO A 199 -43.49 24.78 23.10
C PRO A 199 -44.91 24.23 23.19
N THR A 200 -45.11 23.31 24.13
CA THR A 200 -46.42 22.77 24.47
C THR A 200 -47.36 23.93 24.79
N PRO A 201 -48.54 24.04 24.15
CA PRO A 201 -49.47 25.12 24.46
C PRO A 201 -49.89 25.04 25.93
N PRO A 202 -50.03 26.19 26.62
CA PRO A 202 -50.41 26.22 28.03
C PRO A 202 -51.78 25.57 28.20
N VAL A 203 -51.82 24.54 29.04
CA VAL A 203 -53.07 23.95 29.53
C VAL A 203 -53.81 25.04 30.29
N VAL A 204 -54.89 25.55 29.69
CA VAL A 204 -55.83 26.44 30.38
C VAL A 204 -56.54 25.60 31.42
N HIS A 205 -56.20 25.80 32.70
CA HIS A 205 -57.00 25.30 33.81
C HIS A 205 -58.31 26.08 33.85
N THR A 206 -59.36 25.56 33.21
CA THR A 206 -60.73 25.97 33.52
C THR A 206 -61.10 25.40 34.89
N HIS A 207 -61.16 26.28 35.89
CA HIS A 207 -61.84 26.01 37.14
C HIS A 207 -63.34 25.79 36.85
N THR A 208 -63.79 24.55 36.98
CA THR A 208 -65.21 24.23 37.16
C THR A 208 -65.42 24.00 38.66
N PRO A 209 -66.36 24.68 39.34
CA PRO A 209 -66.67 24.42 40.73
C PRO A 209 -67.35 23.05 40.87
N ASP A 210 -66.82 22.21 41.77
CA ASP A 210 -67.39 20.92 42.12
C ASP A 210 -68.75 21.08 42.82
N GLU A 211 -69.77 20.44 42.24
CA GLU A 211 -71.09 20.21 42.81
C GLU A 211 -71.14 18.76 43.36
N ASP A 212 -71.67 18.59 44.56
CA ASP A 212 -71.74 17.37 45.38
C ASP A 212 -72.09 16.07 44.62
N ALA A 213 -71.25 15.03 44.75
CA ALA A 213 -71.66 13.64 44.61
C ALA A 213 -70.79 12.66 45.43
N PRO A 214 -71.36 11.60 46.03
CA PRO A 214 -70.77 10.84 47.14
C PRO A 214 -69.69 9.79 46.73
N PRO A 215 -68.85 9.33 47.69
CA PRO A 215 -67.68 8.51 47.40
C PRO A 215 -68.00 7.03 47.08
N PRO A 216 -67.18 6.36 46.23
CA PRO A 216 -67.29 4.93 45.97
C PRO A 216 -66.67 4.05 47.08
N PRO A 217 -67.12 2.78 47.23
CA PRO A 217 -66.75 1.90 48.33
C PRO A 217 -65.34 1.28 48.22
N PRO A 218 -64.73 0.88 49.36
CA PRO A 218 -63.33 0.45 49.43
C PRO A 218 -63.08 -0.99 48.96
N LYS A 219 -61.93 -1.21 48.30
CA LYS A 219 -61.39 -2.55 47.98
C LYS A 219 -60.58 -3.12 49.17
N PRO A 220 -60.61 -4.44 49.41
CA PRO A 220 -59.97 -5.05 50.58
C PRO A 220 -58.46 -5.19 50.45
N LYS A 221 -57.77 -5.04 51.59
CA LYS A 221 -56.36 -5.34 51.82
C LYS A 221 -56.11 -6.85 51.84
N THR A 222 -54.92 -7.27 51.42
CA THR A 222 -54.33 -8.51 51.93
C THR A 222 -52.85 -8.30 52.14
N ASP A 223 -52.44 -8.66 53.35
CA ASP A 223 -51.19 -8.33 54.00
C ASP A 223 -50.01 -9.21 53.55
N GLY A 224 -48.80 -8.66 53.63
CA GLY A 224 -47.55 -9.40 53.52
C GLY A 224 -46.35 -8.50 53.87
N PRO A 225 -45.53 -8.78 54.91
CA PRO A 225 -44.67 -7.79 55.52
C PRO A 225 -43.28 -7.61 54.89
N GLN A 226 -42.79 -6.41 55.14
CA GLN A 226 -41.53 -5.71 54.85
C GLN A 226 -40.33 -6.27 55.64
N ASN A 227 -39.10 -6.20 55.09
CA ASN A 227 -37.86 -5.72 55.74
C ASN A 227 -36.59 -5.92 54.86
N GLY A 228 -35.81 -4.85 54.64
CA GLY A 228 -34.52 -4.82 53.89
C GLY A 228 -33.29 -5.16 54.77
N PRO A 229 -32.10 -4.50 54.66
CA PRO A 229 -31.56 -3.65 53.58
C PRO A 229 -30.02 -3.86 53.29
N LYS A 230 -29.49 -3.08 52.32
CA LYS A 230 -28.15 -2.43 52.21
C LYS A 230 -27.16 -2.88 51.11
N ASP A 231 -26.90 -1.89 50.26
CA ASP A 231 -25.62 -1.45 49.68
C ASP A 231 -24.33 -2.20 50.04
N GLY A 232 -23.55 -2.48 49.00
CA GLY A 232 -22.18 -2.95 49.06
C GLY A 232 -21.56 -2.99 47.67
N ASP A 233 -21.29 -1.80 47.13
CA ASP A 233 -20.40 -1.57 45.98
C ASP A 233 -19.00 -2.14 46.26
N VAL A 234 -18.52 -3.11 45.48
CA VAL A 234 -17.10 -3.33 45.19
C VAL A 234 -16.91 -4.37 44.08
N LEU A 235 -16.38 -3.89 42.94
CA LEU A 235 -15.29 -4.50 42.18
C LEU A 235 -15.43 -5.99 41.80
N ASN A 236 -16.02 -6.30 40.64
CA ASN A 236 -15.40 -7.31 39.75
C ASN A 236 -16.01 -7.39 38.35
N ALA A 237 -15.19 -7.05 37.36
CA ALA A 237 -15.21 -7.65 36.02
C ALA A 237 -13.73 -7.76 35.57
N PRO A 238 -13.35 -8.62 34.62
CA PRO A 238 -13.90 -9.91 34.18
C PRO A 238 -12.80 -11.01 34.10
N LEU A 239 -13.16 -12.28 33.88
CA LEU A 239 -12.24 -13.29 33.32
C LEU A 239 -13.05 -14.37 32.58
N ILE A 240 -13.25 -14.17 31.28
CA ILE A 240 -13.70 -15.25 30.38
C ILE A 240 -12.44 -16.02 29.99
N GLN A 241 -12.40 -17.29 30.40
CA GLN A 241 -11.34 -18.24 30.09
C GLN A 241 -11.46 -18.73 28.65
N TYR A 242 -10.31 -18.83 27.97
CA TYR A 242 -10.15 -19.60 26.73
C TYR A 242 -10.32 -21.09 27.02
N LEU A 243 -11.15 -21.75 26.23
CA LEU A 243 -11.08 -23.18 25.91
C LEU A 243 -11.14 -23.30 24.39
#